data_AF-A0A7C5B8C6-F1
#
_entry.id   AF-A0A7C5B8C6-F1
#
_cell.length_a   1.000
_cell.length_b   1.000
_cell.length_c   1.000
_cell.angle_alpha   90.00
_cell.angle_beta   90.00
_cell.angle_gamma   90.00
#
_symmetry.space_group_name_H-M   'P 1'
#
loop_
_entity.id
_entity.type
_entity.pdbx_description
1 polymer ?
#
loop_
_entity_poly.entity_id
_entity_poly.type
_entity_poly.pdbx_seq_one_letter_code
_entity_poly.pdbx_strand_id
1 'polypeptide(L)'
;MKYFIPDWDDRVDPNYDFKKDVHSKEHDEDPRHDVYAHEIFGEVPYDGILVSRMTLEISKKKYAHVRKMGIRAYLRLPACYPIMGDCGAWGYVKEREPPFKTKEMLEYYAKCGFDLGVSIDHLVVPPYEEDRYFRYEITRKNAREMYDLWDKHYREKMRIIGVAQGWDVESYRNAIRELLEIGYEYVALGGVAKMPTAHLIELLKEVSPIIKDKSKKENKKINFHVFGIARKDILKTFYECGVTSFDSASFLRQAWLSAKENYHTKERNYTAIRVRSESDKEGLLLRMLEDYSRGNISLKKVLLWMKENVSKSEKLIKEYERTLTSKPWEKCECEICKNIGVNVIIFKGNNRNRRRGFHNTWVWYRMFREKVPKCAFLFSYDIKEGFKDKEHFNIFKRVIDSPFDVGYVEEGKMVILGEGEVEPRRYSEFFVIGDLVLEGVKLRKISHESEVEDFLKEIKERIRAC
;
A
#
# COMPACT_ATOMS: atom_id res chain seq x y z
N MET A 1 10.08 -1.35 5.49
CA MET A 1 9.16 -0.50 4.68
C MET A 1 7.83 -1.21 4.45
N LYS A 2 6.70 -0.51 4.66
CA LYS A 2 5.32 -1.02 4.50
C LYS A 2 4.61 -0.45 3.27
N TYR A 3 3.87 -1.29 2.58
CA TYR A 3 2.97 -0.92 1.49
C TYR A 3 1.52 -0.93 1.96
N PHE A 4 0.87 0.22 1.92
CA PHE A 4 -0.56 0.36 2.17
C PHE A 4 -1.33 0.34 0.85
N ILE A 5 -2.44 -0.39 0.80
CA ILE A 5 -3.39 -0.31 -0.32
C ILE A 5 -4.51 0.66 0.04
N PRO A 6 -4.74 1.73 -0.73
CA PRO A 6 -5.96 2.51 -0.60
C PRO A 6 -7.18 1.67 -1.03
N ASP A 7 -8.22 1.62 -0.19
CA ASP A 7 -9.44 0.87 -0.45
C ASP A 7 -10.62 1.79 -0.85
N TRP A 8 -11.34 1.39 -1.90
CA TRP A 8 -12.61 2.01 -2.32
C TRP A 8 -13.78 1.01 -2.27
N ASP A 9 -13.80 0.13 -1.27
CA ASP A 9 -14.68 -1.05 -1.23
C ASP A 9 -14.37 -2.04 -2.36
N ASP A 10 -13.08 -2.34 -2.54
CA ASP A 10 -12.63 -3.21 -3.60
C ASP A 10 -12.88 -4.68 -3.24
N ARG A 11 -14.07 -5.18 -3.62
CA ARG A 11 -14.50 -6.58 -3.45
C ARG A 11 -14.96 -7.23 -4.75
N VAL A 12 -14.99 -8.56 -4.75
CA VAL A 12 -15.45 -9.38 -5.88
C VAL A 12 -16.33 -10.53 -5.41
N ASP A 13 -17.34 -10.89 -6.20
CA ASP A 13 -18.28 -11.98 -5.91
C ASP A 13 -17.57 -13.33 -6.07
N PRO A 14 -17.35 -14.11 -4.99
CA PRO A 14 -16.58 -15.35 -5.05
C PRO A 14 -17.19 -16.40 -5.99
N ASN A 15 -18.51 -16.36 -6.21
CA ASN A 15 -19.28 -17.33 -6.98
C ASN A 15 -19.73 -16.79 -8.36
N TYR A 16 -19.08 -15.75 -8.85
CA TYR A 16 -19.40 -15.13 -10.15
C TYR A 16 -19.39 -16.14 -11.30
N ASP A 17 -20.46 -16.23 -12.08
CA ASP A 17 -20.56 -17.12 -13.25
C ASP A 17 -19.88 -16.46 -14.45
N PHE A 18 -18.60 -16.80 -14.66
CA PHE A 18 -17.83 -16.27 -15.79
C PHE A 18 -18.38 -16.69 -17.17
N LYS A 19 -19.09 -17.82 -17.26
CA LYS A 19 -19.62 -18.30 -18.56
C LYS A 19 -20.84 -17.48 -18.96
N LYS A 20 -21.72 -17.19 -18.00
CA LYS A 20 -22.94 -16.40 -18.21
C LYS A 20 -22.74 -14.90 -18.01
N ASP A 21 -21.61 -14.49 -17.45
CA ASP A 21 -21.28 -13.11 -17.12
C ASP A 21 -22.23 -12.46 -16.09
N VAL A 22 -22.72 -13.25 -15.12
CA VAL A 22 -23.69 -12.81 -14.11
C VAL A 22 -23.17 -13.03 -12.68
N HIS A 23 -23.67 -12.20 -11.78
CA HIS A 23 -23.44 -12.34 -10.34
C HIS A 23 -24.18 -13.55 -9.77
N SER A 24 -23.66 -14.04 -8.66
CA SER A 24 -24.30 -15.06 -7.84
C SER A 24 -25.53 -14.48 -7.15
N LYS A 25 -26.43 -15.38 -6.72
CA LYS A 25 -27.63 -14.97 -6.00
C LYS A 25 -27.28 -14.28 -4.68
N GLU A 26 -26.24 -14.74 -4.01
CA GLU A 26 -25.75 -14.19 -2.75
C GLU A 26 -25.25 -12.74 -2.90
N HIS A 27 -24.59 -12.43 -4.02
CA HIS A 27 -24.21 -11.07 -4.37
C HIS A 27 -25.44 -10.18 -4.62
N ASP A 28 -26.38 -10.64 -5.43
CA ASP A 28 -27.57 -9.87 -5.81
C ASP A 28 -28.46 -9.57 -4.59
N GLU A 29 -28.54 -10.50 -3.64
CA GLU A 29 -29.22 -10.30 -2.36
C GLU A 29 -28.46 -9.31 -1.47
N ASP A 30 -27.14 -9.46 -1.35
CA ASP A 30 -26.30 -8.57 -0.56
C ASP A 30 -24.82 -8.62 -1.01
N PRO A 31 -24.30 -7.56 -1.66
CA PRO A 31 -22.91 -7.48 -2.09
C PRO A 31 -21.89 -7.52 -0.94
N ARG A 32 -22.32 -7.54 0.33
CA ARG A 32 -21.43 -7.75 1.48
C ARG A 32 -20.85 -9.16 1.58
N HIS A 33 -21.43 -10.13 0.88
CA HIS A 33 -20.86 -11.46 0.70
C HIS A 33 -19.64 -11.48 -0.25
N ASP A 34 -19.42 -10.41 -1.02
CA ASP A 34 -18.22 -10.29 -1.84
C ASP A 34 -16.97 -10.22 -0.97
N VAL A 35 -15.86 -10.75 -1.51
CA VAL A 35 -14.60 -10.93 -0.79
C VAL A 35 -13.55 -9.89 -1.20
N TYR A 36 -12.74 -9.45 -0.23
CA TYR A 36 -11.59 -8.58 -0.42
C TYR A 36 -10.36 -9.38 -0.89
N ALA A 37 -9.34 -8.69 -1.40
CA ALA A 37 -8.09 -9.33 -1.81
C ALA A 37 -7.42 -10.15 -0.68
N HIS A 38 -7.45 -9.66 0.56
CA HIS A 38 -6.87 -10.35 1.72
C HIS A 38 -7.66 -11.59 2.18
N GLU A 39 -8.85 -11.82 1.61
CA GLU A 39 -9.64 -13.04 1.83
C GLU A 39 -9.45 -14.06 0.70
N ILE A 40 -8.82 -13.65 -0.42
CA ILE A 40 -8.58 -14.50 -1.60
C ILE A 40 -7.19 -15.14 -1.55
N PHE A 41 -6.17 -14.36 -1.21
CA PHE A 41 -4.77 -14.81 -1.22
C PHE A 41 -4.37 -15.40 0.13
N GLY A 42 -3.64 -16.50 0.13
CA GLY A 42 -3.04 -17.06 1.35
C GLY A 42 -2.00 -16.10 1.96
N GLU A 43 -1.24 -15.41 1.11
CA GLU A 43 -0.37 -14.29 1.49
C GLU A 43 -1.02 -12.96 1.10
N VAL A 44 -1.39 -12.15 2.10
CA VAL A 44 -2.02 -10.84 1.89
C VAL A 44 -1.10 -9.91 1.08
N PRO A 45 -1.56 -9.31 -0.04
CA PRO A 45 -0.69 -8.58 -0.97
C PRO A 45 -0.40 -7.12 -0.57
N TYR A 46 -0.37 -6.82 0.72
CA TYR A 46 -0.09 -5.50 1.30
C TYR A 46 0.11 -5.62 2.81
N ASP A 47 0.70 -4.58 3.43
CA ASP A 47 1.00 -4.56 4.87
C ASP A 47 -0.04 -3.83 5.71
N GLY A 48 -0.98 -3.14 5.06
CA GLY A 48 -2.05 -2.37 5.70
C GLY A 48 -3.00 -1.79 4.66
N ILE A 49 -4.10 -1.23 5.14
CA ILE A 49 -5.13 -0.59 4.31
C ILE A 49 -5.21 0.88 4.64
N LEU A 50 -5.33 1.73 3.61
CA LEU A 50 -5.65 3.14 3.75
C LEU A 50 -7.11 3.36 3.37
N VAL A 51 -7.87 4.04 4.24
CA VAL A 51 -9.27 4.39 3.99
C VAL A 51 -9.47 5.88 4.13
N SER A 52 -9.94 6.50 3.06
CA SER A 52 -10.27 7.91 3.02
C SER A 52 -11.68 8.17 3.59
N ARG A 53 -11.79 9.15 4.48
CA ARG A 53 -13.08 9.66 4.98
C ARG A 53 -14.00 10.11 3.85
N MET A 54 -13.49 10.88 2.89
CA MET A 54 -14.25 11.33 1.72
C MET A 54 -14.86 10.14 0.94
N THR A 55 -14.15 9.02 0.86
CA THR A 55 -14.64 7.82 0.16
C THR A 55 -15.76 7.13 0.94
N LEU A 56 -15.71 7.12 2.27
CA LEU A 56 -16.76 6.53 3.10
C LEU A 56 -18.04 7.38 3.12
N GLU A 57 -17.92 8.70 3.08
CA GLU A 57 -19.07 9.62 3.11
C GLU A 57 -19.89 9.64 1.82
N ILE A 58 -19.37 9.09 0.70
CA ILE A 58 -20.14 8.90 -0.55
C ILE A 58 -21.43 8.10 -0.27
N SER A 59 -21.39 7.14 0.65
CA SER A 59 -22.56 6.35 1.04
C SER A 59 -22.86 6.54 2.52
N LYS A 60 -23.92 7.31 2.82
CA LYS A 60 -24.40 7.52 4.21
C LYS A 60 -24.68 6.19 4.93
N LYS A 61 -25.20 5.19 4.20
CA LYS A 61 -25.44 3.84 4.73
C LYS A 61 -24.12 3.16 5.10
N LYS A 62 -23.12 3.19 4.22
CA LYS A 62 -21.77 2.63 4.47
C LYS A 62 -21.12 3.31 5.67
N TYR A 63 -21.12 4.64 5.70
CA TYR A 63 -20.56 5.43 6.79
C TYR A 63 -21.22 5.10 8.14
N ALA A 64 -22.55 5.04 8.19
CA ALA A 64 -23.28 4.66 9.40
C ALA A 64 -22.95 3.24 9.87
N HIS A 65 -22.79 2.30 8.92
CA HIS A 65 -22.43 0.92 9.22
C HIS A 65 -21.01 0.81 9.80
N VAL A 66 -20.03 1.46 9.17
CA VAL A 66 -18.65 1.55 9.67
C VAL A 66 -18.60 2.16 11.06
N ARG A 67 -19.35 3.24 11.31
CA ARG A 67 -19.41 3.87 12.65
C ARG A 67 -20.01 2.97 13.72
N LYS A 68 -20.87 2.02 13.34
CA LYS A 68 -21.51 1.09 14.28
C LYS A 68 -20.62 -0.10 14.60
N MET A 69 -19.93 -0.67 13.61
CA MET A 69 -19.17 -1.92 13.79
C MET A 69 -17.65 -1.73 13.90
N GLY A 70 -17.13 -0.56 13.54
CA GLY A 70 -15.69 -0.30 13.39
C GLY A 70 -15.17 -0.66 12.00
N ILE A 71 -14.13 0.05 11.54
CA ILE A 71 -13.58 -0.09 10.18
C ILE A 71 -12.92 -1.46 9.97
N ARG A 72 -12.26 -2.01 11.00
CA ARG A 72 -11.62 -3.33 10.93
C ARG A 72 -12.63 -4.44 10.68
N ALA A 73 -13.72 -4.46 11.45
CA ALA A 73 -14.78 -5.44 11.30
C ALA A 73 -15.50 -5.27 9.96
N TYR A 74 -15.68 -4.03 9.50
CA TYR A 74 -16.26 -3.75 8.18
C TYR A 74 -15.41 -4.32 7.04
N LEU A 75 -14.09 -4.12 7.10
CA LEU A 75 -13.15 -4.64 6.11
C LEU A 75 -12.83 -6.13 6.29
N ARG A 76 -13.31 -6.77 7.37
CA ARG A 76 -12.95 -8.15 7.78
C ARG A 76 -11.43 -8.36 7.84
N LEU A 77 -10.69 -7.31 8.20
CA LEU A 77 -9.24 -7.32 8.19
C LEU A 77 -8.68 -7.95 9.47
N PRO A 78 -7.71 -8.87 9.40
CA PRO A 78 -7.09 -9.44 10.59
C PRO A 78 -6.44 -8.37 11.48
N ALA A 79 -6.45 -8.60 12.80
CA ALA A 79 -6.00 -7.62 13.79
C ALA A 79 -4.55 -7.14 13.59
N CYS A 80 -3.68 -8.01 13.06
CA CYS A 80 -2.27 -7.73 12.87
C CYS A 80 -1.95 -6.77 11.70
N TYR A 81 -2.95 -6.32 10.93
CA TYR A 81 -2.78 -5.37 9.82
C TYR A 81 -3.25 -3.96 10.22
N PRO A 82 -2.38 -2.94 10.13
CA PRO A 82 -2.74 -1.55 10.40
C PRO A 82 -3.73 -1.00 9.36
N ILE A 83 -4.63 -0.15 9.86
CA ILE A 83 -5.60 0.62 9.09
C ILE A 83 -5.30 2.10 9.28
N MET A 84 -4.97 2.76 8.17
CA MET A 84 -4.68 4.18 8.10
C MET A 84 -5.92 4.95 7.66
N GLY A 85 -6.36 5.90 8.47
CA GLY A 85 -7.44 6.83 8.15
C GLY A 85 -6.87 8.10 7.52
N ASP A 86 -7.37 8.43 6.33
CA ASP A 86 -6.99 9.64 5.60
C ASP A 86 -8.21 10.57 5.44
N CYS A 87 -7.96 11.88 5.41
CA CYS A 87 -8.99 12.88 5.15
C CYS A 87 -9.45 12.85 3.68
N GLY A 88 -8.59 12.41 2.74
CA GLY A 88 -8.92 12.33 1.32
C GLY A 88 -8.84 13.67 0.60
N ALA A 89 -7.73 14.41 0.77
CA ALA A 89 -7.58 15.78 0.26
C ALA A 89 -7.80 15.96 -1.25
N TRP A 90 -7.65 14.90 -2.05
CA TRP A 90 -8.05 14.92 -3.47
C TRP A 90 -9.55 15.12 -3.68
N GLY A 91 -10.39 14.68 -2.75
CA GLY A 91 -11.85 14.78 -2.82
C GLY A 91 -12.39 16.20 -2.63
N TYR A 92 -11.67 17.05 -1.90
CA TYR A 92 -12.03 18.45 -1.65
C TYR A 92 -11.00 19.44 -2.23
N VAL A 93 -10.16 19.01 -3.18
CA VAL A 93 -9.11 19.86 -3.76
C VAL A 93 -9.64 21.16 -4.40
N LYS A 94 -10.91 21.14 -4.82
CA LYS A 94 -11.62 22.28 -5.43
C LYS A 94 -12.19 23.26 -4.41
N GLU A 95 -12.35 22.82 -3.16
CA GLU A 95 -12.82 23.67 -2.07
C GLU A 95 -11.71 24.63 -1.66
N ARG A 96 -12.11 25.74 -1.05
CA ARG A 96 -11.15 26.71 -0.50
C ARG A 96 -10.50 26.18 0.78
N GLU A 97 -11.27 25.46 1.60
CA GLU A 97 -10.83 24.92 2.89
C GLU A 97 -11.23 23.44 3.01
N PRO A 98 -10.52 22.63 3.83
CA PRO A 98 -10.95 21.28 4.12
C PRO A 98 -12.33 21.28 4.81
N PRO A 99 -13.23 20.35 4.46
CA PRO A 99 -14.60 20.32 4.97
C PRO A 99 -14.71 19.78 6.40
N PHE A 100 -13.58 19.48 7.05
CA PHE A 100 -13.53 18.81 8.34
C PHE A 100 -12.85 19.67 9.39
N LYS A 101 -13.27 19.53 10.66
CA LYS A 101 -12.54 20.08 11.81
C LYS A 101 -11.67 19.01 12.46
N THR A 102 -10.53 19.41 13.01
CA THR A 102 -9.53 18.55 13.68
C THR A 102 -10.14 17.63 14.73
N LYS A 103 -10.94 18.20 15.66
CA LYS A 103 -11.64 17.45 16.72
C LYS A 103 -12.56 16.39 16.15
N GLU A 104 -13.38 16.75 15.17
CA GLU A 104 -14.31 15.84 14.51
C GLU A 104 -13.56 14.71 13.81
N MET A 105 -12.44 15.02 13.18
CA MET A 105 -11.61 14.06 12.48
C MET A 105 -10.98 13.03 13.43
N LEU A 106 -10.43 13.49 14.55
CA LEU A 106 -9.91 12.61 15.61
C LEU A 106 -11.01 11.75 16.23
N GLU A 107 -12.17 12.34 16.52
CA GLU A 107 -13.32 11.60 17.03
C GLU A 107 -13.76 10.50 16.07
N TYR A 108 -13.78 10.80 14.77
CA TYR A 108 -14.09 9.82 13.74
C TYR A 108 -13.06 8.69 13.73
N TYR A 109 -11.76 8.99 13.69
CA TYR A 109 -10.73 7.95 13.65
C TYR A 109 -10.81 7.04 14.88
N ALA A 110 -10.97 7.63 16.07
CA ALA A 110 -11.10 6.89 17.32
C ALA A 110 -12.39 6.04 17.38
N LYS A 111 -13.55 6.61 17.01
CA LYS A 111 -14.83 5.89 17.04
C LYS A 111 -14.87 4.74 16.03
N CYS A 112 -14.23 4.91 14.87
CA CYS A 112 -14.17 3.88 13.85
C CYS A 112 -13.06 2.84 14.11
N GLY A 113 -12.14 3.07 15.05
CA GLY A 113 -11.08 2.13 15.39
C GLY A 113 -9.95 2.08 14.35
N PHE A 114 -9.51 3.24 13.87
CA PHE A 114 -8.30 3.35 13.05
C PHE A 114 -7.05 3.26 13.92
N ASP A 115 -6.01 2.59 13.43
CA ASP A 115 -4.72 2.48 14.15
C ASP A 115 -3.84 3.73 13.90
N LEU A 116 -3.96 4.32 12.72
CA LEU A 116 -3.22 5.51 12.27
C LEU A 116 -4.21 6.57 11.75
N GLY A 117 -4.12 7.81 12.25
CA GLY A 117 -4.92 8.95 11.78
C GLY A 117 -4.07 10.03 11.12
N VAL A 118 -4.37 10.36 9.87
CA VAL A 118 -3.63 11.39 9.11
C VAL A 118 -4.17 12.79 9.45
N SER A 119 -3.26 13.75 9.67
CA SER A 119 -3.59 15.15 9.91
C SER A 119 -4.31 15.76 8.72
N ILE A 120 -5.31 16.62 8.96
CA ILE A 120 -6.06 17.28 7.89
C ILE A 120 -5.13 18.19 7.07
N ASP A 121 -4.94 17.88 5.80
CA ASP A 121 -4.11 18.64 4.88
C ASP A 121 -4.93 19.29 3.75
N HIS A 122 -4.29 20.19 3.02
CA HIS A 122 -4.83 20.78 1.80
C HIS A 122 -3.78 20.73 0.68
N LEU A 123 -4.10 20.00 -0.39
CA LEU A 123 -3.15 19.79 -1.49
C LEU A 123 -2.77 21.12 -2.16
N VAL A 124 -1.46 21.37 -2.23
CA VAL A 124 -0.86 22.42 -3.06
C VAL A 124 -0.65 21.85 -4.47
N VAL A 125 -1.43 22.31 -5.44
CA VAL A 125 -1.40 21.78 -6.82
C VAL A 125 -1.50 22.90 -7.85
N PRO A 126 -0.94 22.73 -9.07
CA PRO A 126 -0.84 23.80 -10.06
C PRO A 126 -2.16 24.52 -10.42
N PRO A 127 -3.34 23.86 -10.47
CA PRO A 127 -4.60 24.55 -10.74
C PRO A 127 -5.02 25.58 -9.69
N TYR A 128 -4.42 25.57 -8.50
CA TYR A 128 -4.74 26.47 -7.37
C TYR A 128 -3.46 27.13 -6.82
N GLU A 129 -2.53 27.46 -7.71
CA GLU A 129 -1.24 28.06 -7.36
C GLU A 129 -1.40 29.37 -6.56
N GLU A 130 -2.43 30.17 -6.86
CA GLU A 130 -2.74 31.41 -6.14
C GLU A 130 -3.04 31.18 -4.66
N ASP A 131 -3.63 30.03 -4.32
CA ASP A 131 -3.97 29.63 -2.95
C ASP A 131 -2.84 28.86 -2.26
N ARG A 132 -1.67 28.66 -2.89
CA ARG A 132 -0.62 27.76 -2.38
C ARG A 132 -0.20 28.07 -0.95
N TYR A 133 -0.03 29.34 -0.61
CA TYR A 133 0.36 29.78 0.74
C TYR A 133 -0.76 29.55 1.73
N PHE A 134 -2.01 29.84 1.35
CA PHE A 134 -3.17 29.59 2.22
C PHE A 134 -3.32 28.10 2.53
N ARG A 135 -3.22 27.24 1.50
CA ARG A 135 -3.30 25.77 1.63
C ARG A 135 -2.16 25.18 2.45
N TYR A 136 -0.97 25.75 2.31
CA TYR A 136 0.20 25.41 3.12
C TYR A 136 0.01 25.79 4.59
N GLU A 137 -0.41 27.03 4.88
CA GLU A 137 -0.63 27.50 6.25
C GLU A 137 -1.77 26.77 6.95
N ILE A 138 -2.89 26.51 6.28
CA ILE A 138 -4.01 25.77 6.90
C ILE A 138 -3.60 24.31 7.22
N THR A 139 -2.76 23.68 6.38
CA THR A 139 -2.21 22.35 6.65
C THR A 139 -1.37 22.35 7.92
N ARG A 140 -0.47 23.33 8.07
CA ARG A 140 0.40 23.47 9.27
C ARG A 140 -0.41 23.73 10.52
N LYS A 141 -1.39 24.65 10.45
CA LYS A 141 -2.29 24.97 11.56
C LYS A 141 -3.10 23.75 12.00
N ASN A 142 -3.69 23.02 11.06
CA ASN A 142 -4.46 21.81 11.34
C ASN A 142 -3.58 20.73 11.98
N ALA A 143 -2.34 20.56 11.52
CA ALA A 143 -1.42 19.58 12.10
C ALA A 143 -1.08 19.90 13.56
N ARG A 144 -0.85 21.17 13.89
CA ARG A 144 -0.60 21.60 15.28
C ARG A 144 -1.82 21.38 16.17
N GLU A 145 -2.98 21.91 15.77
CA GLU A 145 -4.23 21.78 16.52
C GLU A 145 -4.62 20.30 16.72
N MET A 146 -4.45 19.47 15.69
CA MET A 146 -4.73 18.05 15.77
C MET A 146 -3.77 17.31 16.71
N TYR A 147 -2.49 17.69 16.76
CA TYR A 147 -1.54 17.12 17.71
C TYR A 147 -1.93 17.44 19.16
N ASP A 148 -2.23 18.71 19.46
CA ASP A 148 -2.61 19.14 20.81
C ASP A 148 -3.86 18.42 21.31
N LEU A 149 -4.87 18.27 20.44
CA LEU A 149 -6.09 17.52 20.76
C LEU A 149 -5.84 16.02 20.92
N TRP A 150 -4.98 15.45 20.08
CA TRP A 150 -4.64 14.04 20.12
C TRP A 150 -3.88 13.67 21.40
N ASP A 151 -2.84 14.42 21.74
CA ASP A 151 -1.99 14.16 22.90
C ASP A 151 -2.82 14.17 24.20
N LYS A 152 -3.77 15.11 24.29
CA LYS A 152 -4.63 15.28 25.46
C LYS A 152 -5.74 14.21 25.60
N HIS A 153 -6.25 13.66 24.49
CA HIS A 153 -7.52 12.91 24.52
C HIS A 153 -7.52 11.57 23.76
N TYR A 154 -6.57 11.34 22.86
CA TYR A 154 -6.61 10.24 21.90
C TYR A 154 -5.29 9.46 21.78
N ARG A 155 -4.24 9.83 22.53
CA ARG A 155 -2.91 9.20 22.48
C ARG A 155 -2.93 7.68 22.66
N GLU A 156 -3.75 7.19 23.59
CA GLU A 156 -3.92 5.75 23.86
C GLU A 156 -4.79 5.02 22.83
N LYS A 157 -5.46 5.74 21.91
CA LYS A 157 -6.42 5.15 20.98
C LYS A 157 -5.85 4.88 19.59
N MET A 158 -4.93 5.71 19.14
CA MET A 158 -4.34 5.63 17.80
C MET A 158 -3.06 6.45 17.74
N ARG A 159 -2.23 6.21 16.73
CA ARG A 159 -1.12 7.10 16.39
C ARG A 159 -1.58 8.11 15.33
N ILE A 160 -0.91 9.25 15.25
CA ILE A 160 -1.19 10.26 14.22
C ILE A 160 -0.01 10.46 13.28
N ILE A 161 -0.33 10.83 12.04
CA ILE A 161 0.64 11.11 10.98
C ILE A 161 0.50 12.58 10.58
N GLY A 162 1.58 13.34 10.73
CA GLY A 162 1.65 14.74 10.30
C GLY A 162 2.00 14.82 8.81
N VAL A 163 1.17 15.48 8.01
CA VAL A 163 1.38 15.62 6.56
C VAL A 163 2.05 16.94 6.24
N ALA A 164 3.20 16.88 5.58
CA ALA A 164 3.83 18.01 4.93
C ALA A 164 3.29 18.16 3.50
N GLN A 165 2.86 19.37 3.17
CA GLN A 165 2.53 19.82 1.82
C GLN A 165 3.54 20.89 1.40
N GLY A 166 3.68 21.11 0.09
CA GLY A 166 4.62 22.11 -0.43
C GLY A 166 4.61 22.16 -1.96
N TRP A 167 5.23 23.20 -2.52
CA TRP A 167 5.39 23.40 -3.97
C TRP A 167 6.85 23.30 -4.42
N ASP A 168 7.80 23.41 -3.49
CA ASP A 168 9.24 23.32 -3.71
C ASP A 168 9.93 22.59 -2.55
N VAL A 169 11.22 22.28 -2.70
CA VAL A 169 11.99 21.57 -1.67
C VAL A 169 11.96 22.29 -0.33
N GLU A 170 12.12 23.62 -0.33
CA GLU A 170 12.25 24.40 0.90
C GLU A 170 10.95 24.44 1.72
N SER A 171 9.79 24.57 1.06
CA SER A 171 8.48 24.49 1.72
C SER A 171 8.26 23.12 2.39
N TYR A 172 8.62 22.02 1.73
CA TYR A 172 8.55 20.69 2.38
C TYR A 172 9.54 20.55 3.55
N ARG A 173 10.78 21.05 3.41
CA ARG A 173 11.76 21.03 4.52
C ARG A 173 11.23 21.75 5.75
N ASN A 174 10.62 22.93 5.55
CA ASN A 174 10.08 23.73 6.64
C ASN A 174 8.85 23.09 7.29
N ALA A 175 7.93 22.55 6.50
CA ALA A 175 6.80 21.79 7.04
C ALA A 175 7.25 20.56 7.85
N ILE A 176 8.23 19.79 7.36
CA ILE A 176 8.75 18.62 8.09
C ILE A 176 9.43 19.05 9.40
N ARG A 177 10.27 20.09 9.39
CA ARG A 177 10.90 20.60 10.62
C ARG A 177 9.84 20.96 11.67
N GLU A 178 8.81 21.69 11.27
CA GLU A 178 7.74 22.07 12.19
C GLU A 178 6.99 20.86 12.76
N LEU A 179 6.65 19.87 11.93
CA LEU A 179 5.98 18.65 12.42
C LEU A 179 6.83 17.93 13.48
N LEU A 180 8.15 17.86 13.27
CA LEU A 180 9.09 17.27 14.21
C LEU A 180 9.26 18.12 15.48
N GLU A 181 9.17 19.44 15.39
CA GLU A 181 9.17 20.36 16.54
C GLU A 181 7.88 20.26 17.36
N ILE A 182 6.73 20.06 16.70
CA ILE A 182 5.44 19.79 17.36
C ILE A 182 5.50 18.47 18.16
N GLY A 183 6.25 17.48 17.67
CA GLY A 183 6.44 16.19 18.34
C GLY A 183 5.89 14.99 17.57
N TYR A 184 5.56 15.15 16.28
CA TYR A 184 5.12 14.02 15.45
C TYR A 184 6.23 12.96 15.31
N GLU A 185 5.89 11.72 15.65
CA GLU A 185 6.75 10.53 15.49
C GLU A 185 6.44 9.75 14.19
N TYR A 186 5.52 10.29 13.41
CA TYR A 186 5.16 9.80 12.09
C TYR A 186 4.85 11.00 11.21
N VAL A 187 5.69 11.23 10.21
CA VAL A 187 5.55 12.33 9.25
C VAL A 187 5.38 11.79 7.84
N ALA A 188 4.75 12.57 6.96
CA ALA A 188 4.45 12.17 5.60
C ALA A 188 4.67 13.29 4.59
N LEU A 189 5.01 12.93 3.35
CA LEU A 189 4.91 13.83 2.19
C LEU A 189 3.56 13.62 1.50
N GLY A 190 2.72 14.66 1.52
CA GLY A 190 1.50 14.77 0.74
C GLY A 190 1.75 15.45 -0.62
N GLY A 191 0.77 15.44 -1.53
CA GLY A 191 0.84 16.19 -2.80
C GLY A 191 1.82 15.64 -3.86
N VAL A 192 2.68 14.68 -3.52
CA VAL A 192 3.75 14.18 -4.39
C VAL A 192 3.33 13.13 -5.42
N ALA A 193 2.08 12.63 -5.39
CA ALA A 193 1.63 11.51 -6.25
C ALA A 193 1.86 11.74 -7.77
N LYS A 194 1.74 12.99 -8.23
CA LYS A 194 1.95 13.38 -9.63
C LYS A 194 3.36 13.94 -9.90
N MET A 195 4.23 14.00 -8.89
CA MET A 195 5.57 14.54 -9.02
C MET A 195 6.45 13.64 -9.91
N PRO A 196 7.23 14.22 -10.85
CA PRO A 196 8.23 13.45 -11.61
C PRO A 196 9.22 12.74 -10.69
N THR A 197 9.70 11.55 -11.08
CA THR A 197 10.60 10.74 -10.22
C THR A 197 11.85 11.52 -9.84
N ALA A 198 12.48 12.26 -10.77
CA ALA A 198 13.69 13.04 -10.50
C ALA A 198 13.50 14.07 -9.38
N HIS A 199 12.42 14.85 -9.43
CA HIS A 199 12.11 15.86 -8.41
C HIS A 199 11.76 15.22 -7.06
N LEU A 200 11.06 14.09 -7.06
CA LEU A 200 10.77 13.36 -5.82
C LEU A 200 12.04 12.81 -5.17
N ILE A 201 13.00 12.32 -5.97
CA ILE A 201 14.31 11.88 -5.46
C ILE A 201 15.06 13.05 -4.82
N GLU A 202 15.09 14.21 -5.46
CA GLU A 202 15.70 15.43 -4.91
C GLU A 202 15.05 15.82 -3.57
N LEU A 203 13.73 15.92 -3.54
CA LEU A 203 12.97 16.24 -2.33
C LEU A 203 13.27 15.26 -1.19
N LEU A 204 13.28 13.95 -1.46
CA LEU A 204 13.57 12.92 -0.45
C LEU A 204 14.98 13.05 0.12
N LYS A 205 15.97 13.35 -0.73
CA LYS A 205 17.37 13.54 -0.29
C LYS A 205 17.55 14.75 0.61
N GLU A 206 16.72 15.78 0.44
CA GLU A 206 16.78 17.01 1.23
C GLU A 206 15.99 16.90 2.55
N VAL A 207 14.89 16.14 2.56
CA VAL A 207 14.07 15.91 3.77
C VAL A 207 14.63 14.81 4.66
N SER A 208 15.22 13.77 4.08
CA SER A 208 15.71 12.59 4.82
C SER A 208 16.69 12.92 5.96
N PRO A 209 17.71 13.79 5.78
CA PRO A 209 18.63 14.15 6.86
C PRO A 209 17.91 14.77 8.06
N ILE A 210 16.90 15.61 7.83
CA ILE A 210 16.15 16.30 8.89
C ILE A 210 15.47 15.28 9.81
N ILE A 211 14.83 14.26 9.22
CA ILE A 211 14.14 13.19 9.96
C ILE A 211 15.14 12.32 10.72
N LYS A 212 16.24 11.92 10.06
CA LYS A 212 17.28 11.06 10.65
C LYS A 212 17.99 11.75 11.81
N ASP A 213 18.34 13.03 11.66
CA ASP A 213 19.01 13.80 12.70
C ASP A 213 18.13 13.94 13.95
N LYS A 214 16.83 14.21 13.76
CA LYS A 214 15.86 14.25 14.86
C LYS A 214 15.72 12.88 15.55
N SER A 215 15.53 11.81 14.77
CA SER A 215 15.45 10.42 15.26
C SER A 215 16.65 10.05 16.14
N LYS A 216 17.86 10.37 15.67
CA LYS A 216 19.12 10.13 16.38
C LYS A 216 19.25 10.99 17.64
N LYS A 217 18.93 12.28 17.56
CA LYS A 217 19.02 13.22 18.69
C LYS A 217 18.11 12.79 19.84
N GLU A 218 16.93 12.26 19.55
CA GLU A 218 15.93 11.86 20.54
C GLU A 218 15.97 10.36 20.90
N ASN A 219 16.89 9.59 20.30
CA ASN A 219 16.95 8.13 20.40
C ASN A 219 15.57 7.47 20.19
N LYS A 220 14.82 7.96 19.19
CA LYS A 220 13.44 7.57 18.95
C LYS A 220 13.15 7.35 17.48
N LYS A 221 12.50 6.25 17.13
CA LYS A 221 12.13 5.94 15.74
C LYS A 221 11.08 6.92 15.24
N ILE A 222 11.41 7.67 14.21
CA ILE A 222 10.48 8.54 13.48
C ILE A 222 10.11 7.86 12.18
N ASN A 223 8.81 7.66 11.97
CA ASN A 223 8.30 7.01 10.78
C ASN A 223 8.11 8.03 9.68
N PHE A 224 8.49 7.66 8.46
CA PHE A 224 8.38 8.49 7.28
C PHE A 224 7.48 7.82 6.22
N HIS A 225 6.41 8.50 5.81
CA HIS A 225 5.48 8.04 4.79
C HIS A 225 5.55 8.89 3.50
N VAL A 226 5.31 8.26 2.35
CA VAL A 226 5.19 8.98 1.07
C VAL A 226 3.87 8.62 0.42
N PHE A 227 2.97 9.60 0.26
CA PHE A 227 1.62 9.34 -0.22
C PHE A 227 1.53 9.15 -1.74
N GLY A 228 0.76 8.15 -2.16
CA GLY A 228 0.30 7.94 -3.54
C GLY A 228 1.37 7.54 -4.56
N ILE A 229 2.53 7.03 -4.11
CA ILE A 229 3.64 6.65 -4.97
C ILE A 229 3.99 5.18 -4.79
N ALA A 230 3.90 4.41 -5.89
CA ALA A 230 4.58 3.13 -6.01
C ALA A 230 5.13 2.97 -7.42
N ARG A 231 6.46 3.09 -7.54
CA ARG A 231 7.22 2.95 -8.80
C ARG A 231 8.43 2.05 -8.55
N LYS A 232 8.81 1.22 -9.54
CA LYS A 232 9.91 0.26 -9.38
C LYS A 232 11.27 0.96 -9.17
N ASP A 233 11.48 2.05 -9.90
CA ASP A 233 12.71 2.85 -9.95
C ASP A 233 13.00 3.62 -8.66
N ILE A 234 11.98 3.91 -7.84
CA ILE A 234 12.13 4.74 -6.64
C ILE A 234 12.36 3.93 -5.34
N LEU A 235 12.12 2.61 -5.35
CA LEU A 235 12.22 1.78 -4.14
C LEU A 235 13.59 1.87 -3.46
N LYS A 236 14.67 1.91 -4.25
CA LYS A 236 16.03 2.09 -3.73
C LYS A 236 16.18 3.43 -3.02
N THR A 237 15.71 4.52 -3.63
CA THR A 237 15.76 5.84 -3.02
C THR A 237 14.92 5.91 -1.76
N PHE A 238 13.73 5.29 -1.74
CA PHE A 238 12.89 5.19 -0.55
C PHE A 238 13.66 4.54 0.61
N TYR A 239 14.32 3.41 0.35
CA TYR A 239 15.15 2.74 1.35
C TYR A 239 16.30 3.63 1.83
N GLU A 240 17.10 4.20 0.92
CA GLU A 240 18.26 5.05 1.26
C GLU A 240 17.83 6.30 2.06
N CYS A 241 16.66 6.85 1.75
CA CYS A 241 16.09 8.02 2.42
C CYS A 241 15.31 7.69 3.71
N GLY A 242 15.28 6.43 4.14
CA GLY A 242 14.61 6.03 5.40
C GLY A 242 13.08 6.08 5.33
N VAL A 243 12.49 5.97 4.14
CA VAL A 243 11.04 5.85 3.99
C VAL A 243 10.58 4.54 4.64
N THR A 244 9.73 4.65 5.64
CA THR A 244 9.20 3.51 6.40
C THR A 244 7.92 2.96 5.80
N SER A 245 7.19 3.75 5.03
CA SER A 245 5.92 3.32 4.41
C SER A 245 5.54 4.17 3.21
N PHE A 246 4.69 3.62 2.35
CA PHE A 246 4.07 4.32 1.22
C PHE A 246 2.73 3.67 0.90
N ASP A 247 1.88 4.37 0.18
CA ASP A 247 0.63 3.82 -0.35
C ASP A 247 0.55 4.00 -1.86
N SER A 248 -0.18 3.10 -2.52
CA SER A 248 -0.56 3.29 -3.91
C SER A 248 -1.62 2.31 -4.34
N ALA A 249 -2.59 2.81 -5.10
CA ALA A 249 -3.56 1.98 -5.81
C ALA A 249 -3.24 1.81 -7.31
N SER A 250 -2.08 2.26 -7.77
CA SER A 250 -1.75 2.30 -9.20
C SER A 250 -1.83 0.92 -9.84
N PHE A 251 -1.25 -0.10 -9.19
CA PHE A 251 -1.24 -1.48 -9.70
C PHE A 251 -2.64 -2.11 -9.78
N LEU A 252 -3.44 -1.88 -8.73
CA LEU A 252 -4.85 -2.26 -8.67
C LEU A 252 -5.64 -1.62 -9.82
N ARG A 253 -5.63 -0.28 -9.88
CA ARG A 253 -6.46 0.49 -10.82
C ARG A 253 -6.01 0.39 -12.27
N GLN A 254 -4.73 0.17 -12.53
CA GLN A 254 -4.19 -0.02 -13.88
C GLN A 254 -4.91 -1.16 -14.62
N ALA A 255 -5.41 -2.17 -13.90
CA ALA A 255 -6.17 -3.27 -14.48
C ALA A 255 -7.40 -2.83 -15.30
N TRP A 256 -8.01 -1.68 -14.99
CA TRP A 256 -9.18 -1.16 -15.71
C TRP A 256 -9.05 0.28 -16.21
N LEU A 257 -8.09 1.06 -15.70
CA LEU A 257 -7.82 2.40 -16.21
C LEU A 257 -6.89 2.40 -17.44
N SER A 258 -5.99 1.42 -17.53
CA SER A 258 -5.08 1.33 -18.66
C SER A 258 -5.64 0.47 -19.79
N ALA A 259 -5.48 0.93 -21.03
CA ALA A 259 -5.82 0.17 -22.22
C ALA A 259 -4.78 -0.91 -22.58
N LYS A 260 -3.56 -0.83 -22.03
CA LYS A 260 -2.43 -1.72 -22.31
C LYS A 260 -1.66 -2.03 -21.04
N GLU A 261 -0.87 -3.10 -21.07
CA GLU A 261 0.03 -3.44 -19.95
C GLU A 261 -0.70 -3.48 -18.61
N ASN A 262 -1.93 -3.98 -18.62
CA ASN A 262 -2.86 -3.97 -17.49
C ASN A 262 -3.00 -5.35 -16.84
N TYR A 263 -2.22 -6.33 -17.28
CA TYR A 263 -1.95 -7.59 -16.61
C TYR A 263 -0.44 -7.68 -16.31
N HIS A 264 -0.07 -7.75 -15.04
CA HIS A 264 1.33 -7.67 -14.63
C HIS A 264 1.96 -9.05 -14.45
N THR A 265 3.26 -9.14 -14.73
CA THR A 265 4.12 -10.25 -14.30
C THR A 265 5.42 -9.69 -13.75
N LYS A 266 6.31 -10.55 -13.24
CA LYS A 266 7.63 -10.14 -12.76
C LYS A 266 8.48 -9.53 -13.88
N GLU A 267 8.49 -10.18 -15.04
CA GLU A 267 9.36 -9.84 -16.17
C GLU A 267 8.77 -8.75 -17.05
N ARG A 268 7.49 -8.88 -17.41
CA ARG A 268 6.84 -7.95 -18.36
C ARG A 268 5.33 -7.87 -18.18
N ASN A 269 4.76 -6.76 -18.66
CA ASN A 269 3.31 -6.58 -18.62
C ASN A 269 2.66 -6.99 -19.95
N TYR A 270 1.41 -7.41 -19.85
CA TYR A 270 0.58 -7.88 -20.95
C TYR A 270 -0.73 -7.09 -21.04
N THR A 271 -1.34 -7.14 -22.22
CA THR A 271 -2.56 -6.39 -22.51
C THR A 271 -3.75 -7.34 -22.45
N ALA A 272 -4.64 -7.10 -21.50
CA ALA A 272 -5.90 -7.81 -21.37
C ALA A 272 -6.80 -7.59 -22.60
N ILE A 273 -7.48 -8.65 -23.02
CA ILE A 273 -8.30 -8.70 -24.22
C ILE A 273 -9.64 -8.03 -23.94
N ARG A 274 -9.88 -6.88 -24.58
CA ARG A 274 -11.12 -6.14 -24.40
C ARG A 274 -12.27 -6.79 -25.14
N VAL A 275 -13.33 -7.11 -24.40
CA VAL A 275 -14.59 -7.66 -24.90
C VAL A 275 -15.67 -6.59 -24.66
N ARG A 276 -16.26 -6.05 -25.73
CA ARG A 276 -17.24 -4.95 -25.66
C ARG A 276 -18.66 -5.49 -25.58
N SER A 277 -19.48 -4.89 -24.72
CA SER A 277 -20.77 -5.43 -24.27
C SER A 277 -21.96 -5.30 -25.25
N GLU A 278 -21.75 -5.00 -26.53
CA GLU A 278 -22.82 -4.53 -27.44
C GLU A 278 -22.99 -5.39 -28.71
N SER A 279 -22.69 -6.69 -28.68
CA SER A 279 -22.92 -7.53 -29.87
C SER A 279 -23.06 -9.02 -29.57
N ASP A 280 -23.81 -9.76 -30.42
CA ASP A 280 -23.87 -11.24 -30.43
C ASP A 280 -22.49 -11.91 -30.54
N LYS A 281 -21.50 -11.15 -31.01
CA LYS A 281 -20.11 -11.55 -31.16
C LYS A 281 -19.39 -11.71 -29.82
N GLU A 282 -19.92 -11.11 -28.76
CA GLU A 282 -19.34 -11.13 -27.42
C GLU A 282 -19.25 -12.54 -26.84
N GLY A 283 -20.39 -13.23 -26.75
CA GLY A 283 -20.44 -14.59 -26.19
C GLY A 283 -19.61 -15.58 -27.01
N LEU A 284 -19.49 -15.36 -28.32
CA LEU A 284 -18.61 -16.17 -29.16
C LEU A 284 -17.14 -15.94 -28.82
N LEU A 285 -16.68 -14.70 -28.67
CA LEU A 285 -15.30 -14.41 -28.28
C LEU A 285 -14.94 -15.00 -26.93
N LEU A 286 -15.84 -14.88 -25.94
CA LEU A 286 -15.62 -15.48 -24.61
C LEU A 286 -15.43 -17.00 -24.72
N ARG A 287 -16.33 -17.70 -25.43
CA ARG A 287 -16.19 -19.15 -25.69
C ARG A 287 -14.89 -19.48 -26.42
N MET A 288 -14.53 -18.70 -27.44
CA MET A 288 -13.29 -18.91 -28.18
C MET A 288 -12.04 -18.76 -27.30
N LEU A 289 -12.03 -17.78 -26.38
CA LEU A 289 -10.91 -17.62 -25.44
C LEU A 289 -10.82 -18.78 -24.44
N GLU A 290 -11.95 -19.28 -23.95
CA GLU A 290 -11.98 -20.49 -23.11
C GLU A 290 -11.50 -21.73 -23.88
N ASP A 291 -12.03 -21.97 -25.08
CA ASP A 291 -11.65 -23.11 -25.92
C ASP A 291 -10.17 -23.05 -26.31
N TYR A 292 -9.65 -21.85 -26.58
CA TYR A 292 -8.22 -21.65 -26.82
C TYR A 292 -7.38 -21.98 -25.59
N SER A 293 -7.81 -21.54 -24.40
CA SER A 293 -7.11 -21.88 -23.16
C SER A 293 -7.08 -23.39 -22.92
N ARG A 294 -8.17 -24.10 -23.25
CA ARG A 294 -8.26 -25.58 -23.17
C ARG A 294 -7.54 -26.33 -24.29
N GLY A 295 -7.05 -25.65 -25.32
CA GLY A 295 -6.39 -26.27 -26.47
C GLY A 295 -7.35 -26.80 -27.55
N ASN A 296 -8.66 -26.49 -27.45
CA ASN A 296 -9.68 -26.95 -28.40
C ASN A 296 -9.63 -26.21 -29.74
N ILE A 297 -9.11 -24.99 -29.78
CA ILE A 297 -8.93 -24.21 -31.01
C ILE A 297 -7.55 -23.58 -31.09
N SER A 298 -7.07 -23.35 -32.31
CA SER A 298 -5.75 -22.75 -32.55
C SER A 298 -5.76 -21.23 -32.34
N LEU A 299 -4.60 -20.69 -31.93
CA LEU A 299 -4.38 -19.25 -31.81
C LEU A 299 -4.72 -18.50 -33.12
N LYS A 300 -4.33 -19.08 -34.27
CA LYS A 300 -4.59 -18.50 -35.59
C LYS A 300 -6.08 -18.26 -35.81
N LYS A 301 -6.94 -19.20 -35.41
CA LYS A 301 -8.41 -19.07 -35.53
C LYS A 301 -8.94 -17.92 -34.66
N VAL A 302 -8.43 -17.80 -33.43
CA VAL A 302 -8.81 -16.69 -32.53
C VAL A 302 -8.40 -15.35 -33.11
N LEU A 303 -7.15 -15.20 -33.55
CA LEU A 303 -6.63 -13.93 -34.06
C LEU A 303 -7.30 -13.48 -35.36
N LEU A 304 -7.60 -14.40 -36.28
CA LEU A 304 -8.34 -14.08 -37.51
C LEU A 304 -9.71 -13.49 -37.16
N TRP A 305 -10.45 -14.18 -36.29
CA TRP A 305 -11.76 -13.71 -35.87
C TRP A 305 -11.68 -12.35 -35.16
N MET A 306 -10.68 -12.13 -34.29
CA MET A 306 -10.48 -10.85 -33.61
C MET A 306 -10.13 -9.69 -34.56
N LYS A 307 -9.34 -9.94 -35.62
CA LYS A 307 -9.04 -8.91 -36.64
C LYS A 307 -10.29 -8.44 -37.36
N GLU A 308 -11.20 -9.36 -37.65
CA GLU A 308 -12.45 -9.06 -38.35
C GLU A 308 -13.50 -8.41 -37.43
N ASN A 309 -13.55 -8.83 -36.15
CA ASN A 309 -14.70 -8.54 -35.28
C ASN A 309 -14.40 -7.67 -34.05
N VAL A 310 -13.13 -7.54 -33.61
CA VAL A 310 -12.75 -6.81 -32.39
C VAL A 310 -12.03 -5.51 -32.70
N SER A 311 -11.00 -5.55 -33.56
CA SER A 311 -10.24 -4.35 -33.92
C SER A 311 -9.46 -4.53 -35.21
N LYS A 312 -9.53 -3.53 -36.09
CA LYS A 312 -8.66 -3.42 -37.28
C LYS A 312 -7.25 -2.89 -36.96
N SER A 313 -6.98 -2.50 -35.71
CA SER A 313 -5.66 -2.00 -35.32
C SER A 313 -4.66 -3.14 -35.22
N GLU A 314 -3.75 -3.25 -36.20
CA GLU A 314 -2.68 -4.25 -36.18
C GLU A 314 -1.84 -4.20 -34.91
N LYS A 315 -1.56 -2.99 -34.40
CA LYS A 315 -0.80 -2.79 -33.16
C LYS A 315 -1.51 -3.43 -31.97
N LEU A 316 -2.84 -3.28 -31.85
CA LEU A 316 -3.59 -3.87 -30.75
C LEU A 316 -3.69 -5.40 -30.90
N ILE A 317 -3.91 -5.90 -32.12
CA ILE A 317 -3.94 -7.34 -32.38
C ILE A 317 -2.60 -8.00 -32.04
N LYS A 318 -1.46 -7.37 -32.36
CA LYS A 318 -0.13 -7.85 -31.95
C LYS A 318 0.03 -7.93 -30.42
N GLU A 319 -0.55 -7.00 -29.67
CA GLU A 319 -0.55 -7.04 -28.21
C GLU A 319 -1.40 -8.20 -27.66
N TYR A 320 -2.56 -8.47 -28.26
CA TYR A 320 -3.40 -9.61 -27.91
C TYR A 320 -2.74 -10.94 -28.28
N GLU A 321 -2.16 -11.04 -29.48
CA GLU A 321 -1.37 -12.18 -29.92
C GLU A 321 -0.25 -12.48 -28.94
N ARG A 322 0.54 -11.46 -28.54
CA ARG A 322 1.59 -11.63 -27.53
C ARG A 322 1.06 -12.22 -26.22
N THR A 323 -0.09 -11.73 -25.76
CA THR A 323 -0.71 -12.18 -24.50
C THR A 323 -1.20 -13.61 -24.62
N LEU A 324 -1.89 -13.94 -25.72
CA LEU A 324 -2.40 -15.29 -25.96
C LEU A 324 -1.29 -16.31 -26.21
N THR A 325 -0.25 -15.96 -26.97
CA THR A 325 0.90 -16.85 -27.22
C THR A 325 1.65 -17.19 -25.94
N SER A 326 1.88 -16.20 -25.08
CA SER A 326 2.68 -16.40 -23.87
C SER A 326 1.92 -17.04 -22.71
N LYS A 327 0.59 -16.98 -22.74
CA LYS A 327 -0.34 -17.50 -21.72
C LYS A 327 0.12 -17.22 -20.28
N PRO A 328 0.38 -15.95 -19.91
CA PRO A 328 1.05 -15.65 -18.65
C PRO A 328 0.18 -15.95 -17.42
N TRP A 329 -1.13 -16.16 -17.59
CA TRP A 329 -2.02 -16.61 -16.51
C TRP A 329 -1.85 -18.10 -16.18
N GLU A 330 -1.43 -18.94 -17.13
CA GLU A 330 -1.20 -20.38 -16.86
C GLU A 330 0.09 -20.61 -16.07
N LYS A 331 1.01 -19.64 -16.12
CA LYS A 331 2.31 -19.69 -15.41
C LYS A 331 2.26 -18.98 -14.05
N CYS A 332 1.18 -18.26 -13.75
CA CYS A 332 1.10 -17.49 -12.52
C CYS A 332 0.59 -18.36 -11.38
N GLU A 333 1.28 -18.32 -10.24
CA GLU A 333 0.96 -19.14 -9.09
C GLU A 333 -0.06 -18.52 -8.13
N CYS A 334 -0.56 -17.31 -8.41
CA CYS A 334 -1.54 -16.66 -7.57
C CYS A 334 -2.91 -17.37 -7.64
N GLU A 335 -3.65 -17.28 -6.55
CA GLU A 335 -4.93 -17.94 -6.33
C GLU A 335 -5.97 -17.53 -7.38
N ILE A 336 -5.94 -16.27 -7.82
CA ILE A 336 -6.83 -15.77 -8.87
C ILE A 336 -6.53 -16.48 -10.20
N CYS A 337 -5.29 -16.45 -10.67
CA CYS A 337 -4.92 -17.05 -11.95
C CYS A 337 -5.18 -18.56 -11.96
N LYS A 338 -4.85 -19.26 -10.87
CA LYS A 338 -5.16 -20.69 -10.68
C LYS A 338 -6.65 -21.00 -10.76
N ASN A 339 -7.50 -20.15 -10.16
CA ASN A 339 -8.93 -20.42 -10.05
C ASN A 339 -9.74 -20.00 -11.30
N ILE A 340 -9.44 -18.86 -11.92
CA ILE A 340 -10.27 -18.32 -13.02
C ILE A 340 -9.64 -18.45 -14.41
N GLY A 341 -8.35 -18.84 -14.48
CA GLY A 341 -7.62 -19.06 -15.73
C GLY A 341 -7.67 -17.86 -16.68
N VAL A 342 -8.01 -18.11 -17.94
CA VAL A 342 -8.07 -17.09 -19.00
C VAL A 342 -8.98 -15.90 -18.67
N ASN A 343 -9.96 -16.05 -17.76
CA ASN A 343 -10.83 -14.95 -17.36
C ASN A 343 -10.08 -13.76 -16.74
N VAL A 344 -8.90 -13.97 -16.15
CA VAL A 344 -8.11 -12.86 -15.60
C VAL A 344 -7.62 -11.89 -16.68
N ILE A 345 -7.35 -12.38 -17.90
CA ILE A 345 -6.89 -11.55 -19.03
C ILE A 345 -8.04 -11.02 -19.88
N ILE A 346 -9.28 -11.32 -19.55
CA ILE A 346 -10.45 -10.74 -20.24
C ILE A 346 -10.78 -9.40 -19.59
N PHE A 347 -10.74 -8.34 -20.38
CA PHE A 347 -11.11 -6.99 -19.96
C PHE A 347 -12.60 -6.77 -20.24
N LYS A 348 -13.42 -7.15 -19.26
CA LYS A 348 -14.88 -6.99 -19.25
C LYS A 348 -15.45 -7.15 -17.83
N GLY A 349 -16.39 -6.29 -17.46
CA GLY A 349 -17.11 -6.36 -16.18
C GLY A 349 -16.23 -6.07 -14.96
N ASN A 350 -16.85 -5.70 -13.84
CA ASN A 350 -16.11 -5.37 -12.62
C ASN A 350 -15.39 -6.60 -12.05
N ASN A 351 -16.05 -7.76 -12.01
CA ASN A 351 -15.52 -8.98 -11.40
C ASN A 351 -14.19 -9.48 -12.00
N ARG A 352 -14.01 -9.44 -13.33
CA ARG A 352 -12.74 -9.81 -13.96
C ARG A 352 -11.70 -8.72 -13.79
N ASN A 353 -12.08 -7.48 -14.04
CA ASN A 353 -11.17 -6.34 -14.00
C ASN A 353 -10.58 -6.13 -12.60
N ARG A 354 -11.40 -6.26 -11.56
CA ARG A 354 -10.98 -6.10 -10.17
C ARG A 354 -10.13 -7.28 -9.68
N ARG A 355 -10.47 -8.52 -10.06
CA ARG A 355 -9.59 -9.68 -9.84
C ARG A 355 -8.23 -9.53 -10.52
N ARG A 356 -8.19 -9.02 -11.76
CA ARG A 356 -6.92 -8.69 -12.41
C ARG A 356 -6.15 -7.60 -11.65
N GLY A 357 -6.86 -6.63 -11.08
CA GLY A 357 -6.27 -5.62 -10.20
C GLY A 357 -5.67 -6.22 -8.93
N PHE A 358 -6.37 -7.14 -8.26
CA PHE A 358 -5.85 -7.89 -7.11
C PHE A 358 -4.61 -8.71 -7.47
N HIS A 359 -4.64 -9.40 -8.61
CA HIS A 359 -3.46 -10.09 -9.17
C HIS A 359 -2.29 -9.11 -9.39
N ASN A 360 -2.52 -7.95 -10.01
CA ASN A 360 -1.47 -6.97 -10.24
C ASN A 360 -0.86 -6.46 -8.92
N THR A 361 -1.69 -6.23 -7.90
CA THR A 361 -1.24 -5.86 -6.55
C THR A 361 -0.42 -6.98 -5.92
N TRP A 362 -0.83 -8.24 -6.05
CA TRP A 362 -0.09 -9.40 -5.58
C TRP A 362 1.28 -9.54 -6.25
N VAL A 363 1.34 -9.41 -7.58
CA VAL A 363 2.61 -9.43 -8.34
C VAL A 363 3.54 -8.30 -7.89
N TRP A 364 3.00 -7.10 -7.73
CA TRP A 364 3.77 -5.96 -7.21
C TRP A 364 4.28 -6.24 -5.81
N TYR A 365 3.43 -6.70 -4.89
CA TYR A 365 3.80 -6.93 -3.50
C TYR A 365 4.89 -7.98 -3.37
N ARG A 366 4.78 -9.09 -4.10
CA ARG A 366 5.82 -10.12 -4.19
C ARG A 366 7.15 -9.55 -4.67
N MET A 367 7.15 -8.80 -5.77
CA MET A 367 8.36 -8.18 -6.30
C MET A 367 8.92 -7.13 -5.32
N PHE A 368 8.06 -6.34 -4.67
CA PHE A 368 8.44 -5.37 -3.64
C PHE A 368 9.10 -6.06 -2.45
N ARG A 369 8.54 -7.18 -1.96
CA ARG A 369 9.08 -7.95 -0.84
C ARG A 369 10.37 -8.68 -1.18
N GLU A 370 10.51 -9.17 -2.42
CA GLU A 370 11.76 -9.76 -2.93
C GLU A 370 12.89 -8.71 -2.98
N LYS A 371 12.58 -7.48 -3.42
CA LYS A 371 13.58 -6.40 -3.50
C LYS A 371 13.84 -5.71 -2.17
N VAL A 372 12.81 -5.54 -1.35
CA VAL A 372 12.82 -4.83 -0.07
C VAL A 372 12.22 -5.77 0.98
N PRO A 373 13.02 -6.71 1.50
CA PRO A 373 12.57 -7.65 2.51
C PRO A 373 12.12 -6.89 3.76
N LYS A 374 11.08 -7.42 4.41
CA LYS A 374 10.61 -6.84 5.68
C LYS A 374 11.39 -7.50 6.81
N CYS A 375 12.28 -6.73 7.42
CA CYS A 375 13.18 -7.24 8.46
C CYS A 375 12.79 -6.67 9.83
N ALA A 376 12.86 -7.53 10.84
CA ALA A 376 12.69 -7.14 12.24
C ALA A 376 14.00 -7.35 13.02
N PHE A 377 14.37 -6.36 13.84
CA PHE A 377 15.39 -6.50 14.89
C PHE A 377 14.67 -6.64 16.23
N LEU A 378 14.86 -7.80 16.86
CA LEU A 378 14.24 -8.16 18.12
C LEU A 378 15.29 -8.17 19.23
N PHE A 379 14.97 -7.50 20.33
CA PHE A 379 15.77 -7.55 21.54
C PHE A 379 15.18 -8.58 22.50
N SER A 380 16.06 -9.31 23.18
CA SER A 380 15.71 -10.33 24.19
C SER A 380 15.02 -9.76 25.44
N TYR A 381 15.00 -8.43 25.61
CA TYR A 381 14.40 -7.73 26.75
C TYR A 381 13.56 -6.55 26.25
N ASP A 382 12.51 -6.17 26.98
CA ASP A 382 11.70 -5.01 26.61
C ASP A 382 12.59 -3.76 26.54
N ILE A 383 12.65 -3.13 25.36
CA ILE A 383 13.39 -1.89 25.13
C ILE A 383 12.91 -0.78 26.08
N LYS A 384 11.67 -0.86 26.58
CA LYS A 384 11.13 0.03 27.61
C LYS A 384 11.84 -0.09 28.95
N GLU A 385 12.31 -1.28 29.33
CA GLU A 385 13.07 -1.49 30.57
C GLU A 385 14.57 -1.14 30.43
N GLY A 386 15.02 -0.87 29.21
CA GLY A 386 16.37 -0.41 28.88
C GLY A 386 17.32 -1.51 28.41
N PHE A 387 18.53 -1.12 27.98
CA PHE A 387 19.54 -2.02 27.44
C PHE A 387 20.47 -2.55 28.53
N LYS A 388 20.82 -3.84 28.44
CA LYS A 388 21.66 -4.52 29.44
C LYS A 388 23.14 -4.10 29.42
N ASP A 389 23.64 -3.67 28.27
CA ASP A 389 25.02 -3.24 28.10
C ASP A 389 25.14 -2.14 27.02
N LYS A 390 26.34 -1.56 26.93
CA LYS A 390 26.67 -0.48 26.00
C LYS A 390 26.61 -0.93 24.54
N GLU A 391 26.88 -2.20 24.26
CA GLU A 391 26.91 -2.74 22.89
C GLU A 391 25.49 -2.88 22.33
N HIS A 392 24.57 -3.46 23.10
CA HIS A 392 23.14 -3.50 22.78
C HIS A 392 22.55 -2.11 22.52
N PHE A 393 22.93 -1.11 23.34
CA PHE A 393 22.50 0.27 23.13
C PHE A 393 23.05 0.88 21.84
N ASN A 394 24.31 0.61 21.50
CA ASN A 394 24.92 1.10 20.27
C ASN A 394 24.30 0.44 19.03
N ILE A 395 24.04 -0.86 19.08
CA ILE A 395 23.31 -1.59 18.03
C ILE A 395 21.93 -0.97 17.84
N PHE A 396 21.17 -0.76 18.92
CA PHE A 396 19.86 -0.11 18.86
C PHE A 396 19.93 1.26 18.17
N LYS A 397 20.89 2.11 18.56
CA LYS A 397 21.12 3.40 17.92
C LYS A 397 21.41 3.28 16.41
N ARG A 398 22.08 2.22 15.98
CA ARG A 398 22.39 1.93 14.58
C ARG A 398 21.18 1.48 13.76
N VAL A 399 20.21 0.80 14.39
CA VAL A 399 19.08 0.20 13.66
C VAL A 399 17.80 1.03 13.76
N ILE A 400 17.67 1.90 14.76
CA ILE A 400 16.46 2.70 14.98
C ILE A 400 16.21 3.75 13.88
N ASP A 401 17.27 4.20 13.20
CA ASP A 401 17.23 5.14 12.07
C ASP A 401 17.13 4.43 10.70
N SER A 402 17.14 3.10 10.71
CA SER A 402 17.04 2.27 9.52
C SER A 402 15.56 1.97 9.18
N PRO A 403 15.23 1.65 7.92
CA PRO A 403 13.86 1.39 7.49
C PRO A 403 13.31 0.01 7.94
N PHE A 404 13.92 -0.59 8.96
CA PHE A 404 13.56 -1.87 9.57
C PHE A 404 12.70 -1.68 10.80
N ASP A 405 11.92 -2.70 11.12
CA ASP A 405 11.13 -2.69 12.34
C ASP A 405 12.00 -3.17 13.50
N VAL A 406 11.88 -2.48 14.63
CA VAL A 406 12.67 -2.74 15.82
C VAL A 406 11.70 -3.05 16.93
N GLY A 407 11.98 -4.05 17.75
CA GLY A 407 11.06 -4.53 18.75
C GLY A 407 11.71 -5.49 19.74
N TYR A 408 10.88 -6.19 20.48
CA TYR A 408 11.29 -7.16 21.49
C TYR A 408 10.30 -8.33 21.51
N VAL A 409 10.64 -9.38 22.25
CA VAL A 409 9.70 -10.47 22.53
C VAL A 409 9.36 -10.47 24.01
N GLU A 410 8.08 -10.51 24.31
CA GLU A 410 7.52 -10.52 25.66
C GLU A 410 6.50 -11.65 25.72
N GLU A 411 6.67 -12.59 26.66
CA GLU A 411 5.79 -13.75 26.81
C GLU A 411 5.55 -14.56 25.51
N GLY A 412 6.58 -14.67 24.66
CA GLY A 412 6.51 -15.35 23.37
C GLY A 412 5.83 -14.54 22.25
N LYS A 413 5.37 -13.33 22.53
CA LYS A 413 4.75 -12.42 21.56
C LYS A 413 5.75 -11.40 21.05
N MET A 414 5.75 -11.19 19.74
CA MET A 414 6.61 -10.19 19.12
C MET A 414 5.95 -8.80 19.19
N VAL A 415 6.62 -7.86 19.84
CA VAL A 415 6.16 -6.48 19.99
C VAL A 415 7.10 -5.56 19.21
N ILE A 416 6.56 -4.79 18.28
CA ILE A 416 7.33 -3.83 17.46
C ILE A 416 7.11 -2.41 17.98
N LEU A 417 8.19 -1.65 18.10
CA LEU A 417 8.17 -0.26 18.55
C LEU A 417 7.26 0.59 17.67
N GLY A 418 6.26 1.20 18.31
CA GLY A 418 5.24 2.00 17.65
C GLY A 418 4.16 1.17 16.91
N GLU A 419 4.21 -0.16 16.91
CA GLU A 419 3.16 -1.00 16.33
C GLU A 419 2.43 -1.86 17.36
N GLY A 420 3.07 -2.19 18.48
CA GLY A 420 2.52 -3.15 19.44
C GLY A 420 2.73 -4.59 18.99
N GLU A 421 1.83 -5.49 19.43
CA GLU A 421 1.88 -6.93 19.12
C GLU A 421 1.66 -7.18 17.62
N VAL A 422 2.52 -7.99 17.02
CA VAL A 422 2.49 -8.34 15.60
C VAL A 422 2.85 -9.81 15.38
N GLU A 423 2.30 -10.41 14.33
CA GLU A 423 2.62 -11.80 14.00
C GLU A 423 3.96 -11.93 13.25
N PRO A 424 4.79 -12.93 13.57
CA PRO A 424 6.07 -13.13 12.90
C PRO A 424 5.96 -13.29 11.38
N ARG A 425 4.95 -13.98 10.87
CA ARG A 425 4.73 -14.18 9.42
C ARG A 425 4.68 -12.89 8.58
N ARG A 426 4.54 -11.71 9.21
CA ARG A 426 4.64 -10.39 8.56
C ARG A 426 6.07 -10.02 8.13
N TYR A 427 7.08 -10.78 8.52
CA TYR A 427 8.49 -10.51 8.28
C TYR A 427 9.15 -11.66 7.54
N SER A 428 10.05 -11.32 6.64
CA SER A 428 10.82 -12.28 5.85
C SER A 428 12.15 -12.64 6.53
N GLU A 429 12.69 -11.74 7.36
CA GLU A 429 13.97 -11.93 8.04
C GLU A 429 13.93 -11.36 9.46
N PHE A 430 14.61 -12.04 10.38
CA PHE A 430 14.64 -11.68 11.79
C PHE A 430 16.06 -11.70 12.31
N PHE A 431 16.39 -10.64 13.03
CA PHE A 431 17.65 -10.46 13.73
C PHE A 431 17.35 -10.38 15.20
N VAL A 432 18.14 -11.07 16.01
CA VAL A 432 17.97 -11.05 17.46
C VAL A 432 19.24 -10.60 18.15
N ILE A 433 19.07 -9.73 19.12
CA ILE A 433 20.12 -9.26 20.01
C ILE A 433 19.89 -9.88 21.40
N GLY A 434 20.88 -10.65 21.84
CA GLY A 434 20.81 -11.51 23.02
C GLY A 434 20.16 -12.88 22.77
N ASP A 435 19.74 -13.55 23.84
CA ASP A 435 19.22 -14.92 23.77
C ASP A 435 17.69 -14.91 23.72
N LEU A 436 17.15 -15.22 22.54
CA LEU A 436 15.71 -15.21 22.28
C LEU A 436 15.33 -16.45 21.48
N VAL A 437 14.16 -16.98 21.79
CA VAL A 437 13.54 -18.08 21.05
C VAL A 437 12.15 -17.62 20.63
N LEU A 438 11.85 -17.75 19.34
CA LEU A 438 10.54 -17.45 18.77
C LEU A 438 10.12 -18.66 17.92
N GLU A 439 9.03 -19.31 18.30
CA GLU A 439 8.60 -20.55 17.66
C GLU A 439 8.31 -20.37 16.17
N GLY A 440 8.74 -21.34 15.35
CA GLY A 440 8.49 -21.34 13.91
C GLY A 440 9.26 -20.27 13.12
N VAL A 441 10.19 -19.55 13.75
CA VAL A 441 10.93 -18.44 13.12
C VAL A 441 12.44 -18.71 13.17
N LYS A 442 13.10 -18.58 12.01
CA LYS A 442 14.57 -18.63 11.95
C LYS A 442 15.13 -17.26 12.36
N LEU A 443 15.81 -17.21 13.50
CA LEU A 443 16.46 -16.02 14.02
C LEU A 443 17.94 -16.01 13.64
N ARG A 444 18.44 -14.86 13.19
CA ARG A 444 19.88 -14.60 13.04
C ARG A 444 20.37 -13.84 14.28
N LYS A 445 21.27 -14.45 15.05
CA LYS A 445 21.83 -13.79 16.23
C LYS A 445 22.80 -12.69 15.80
N ILE A 446 22.67 -11.53 16.42
CA ILE A 446 23.62 -10.42 16.36
C ILE A 446 24.27 -10.30 17.73
N SER A 447 25.57 -10.54 17.78
CA SER A 447 26.36 -10.44 19.01
C SER A 447 27.19 -9.17 19.05
N HIS A 448 27.56 -8.65 17.87
CA HIS A 448 28.44 -7.50 17.75
C HIS A 448 27.91 -6.44 16.78
N GLU A 449 28.28 -5.20 17.04
CA GLU A 449 27.89 -4.06 16.20
C GLU A 449 28.36 -4.17 14.74
N SER A 450 29.53 -4.76 14.49
CA SER A 450 30.05 -4.98 13.13
C SER A 450 29.15 -5.88 12.28
N GLU A 451 28.46 -6.85 12.91
CA GLU A 451 27.55 -7.77 12.21
C GLU A 451 26.31 -7.03 11.66
N VAL A 452 25.92 -5.93 12.33
CA VAL A 452 24.85 -5.05 11.84
C VAL A 452 25.31 -4.37 10.54
N GLU A 453 26.56 -3.90 10.48
CA GLU A 453 27.09 -3.19 9.30
C GLU A 453 27.14 -4.10 8.07
N ASP A 454 27.63 -5.32 8.25
CA ASP A 454 27.67 -6.34 7.20
C ASP A 454 26.27 -6.66 6.69
N PHE A 455 25.30 -6.79 7.59
CA PHE A 455 23.91 -7.01 7.22
C PHE A 455 23.28 -5.80 6.49
N LEU A 456 23.46 -4.58 7.01
CA LEU A 456 22.98 -3.37 6.36
C LEU A 456 23.55 -3.23 4.94
N LYS A 457 24.80 -3.66 4.76
CA LYS A 457 25.47 -3.74 3.47
C LYS A 457 24.86 -4.83 2.58
N GLU A 458 24.64 -6.03 3.11
CA GLU A 458 23.99 -7.14 2.40
C GLU A 458 22.61 -6.72 1.85
N ILE A 459 21.76 -6.09 2.68
CA ILE A 459 20.46 -5.60 2.22
C ILE A 459 20.60 -4.49 1.18
N LYS A 460 21.52 -3.55 1.38
CA LYS A 460 21.79 -2.50 0.39
C LYS A 460 22.22 -3.09 -0.95
N GLU A 461 23.04 -4.14 -0.95
CA GLU A 461 23.49 -4.83 -2.16
C GLU A 461 22.35 -5.57 -2.84
N ARG A 462 21.48 -6.28 -2.10
CA ARG A 462 20.28 -6.91 -2.66
C ARG A 462 19.34 -5.90 -3.32
N ILE A 463 19.13 -4.74 -2.67
CA ILE A 463 18.33 -3.63 -3.22
C ILE A 463 18.99 -3.04 -4.48
N ARG A 464 20.33 -3.07 -4.59
CA ARG A 464 21.09 -2.54 -5.74
C ARG A 464 21.19 -3.51 -6.91
N ALA A 465 21.25 -4.82 -6.64
CA ALA A 465 21.49 -5.86 -7.64
C ALA A 465 20.21 -6.25 -8.43
N CYS A 466 19.05 -5.74 -8.02
CA CYS A 466 17.73 -5.99 -8.61
C CYS A 466 17.19 -4.76 -9.32
#